data_AF-A0A7C1UZ14-F1
#
_entry.id   AF-A0A7C1UZ14-F1
#
_cell.length_a   1.000
_cell.length_b   1.000
_cell.length_c   1.000
_cell.angle_alpha   90.00
_cell.angle_beta   90.00
_cell.angle_gamma   90.00
#
_symmetry.space_group_name_H-M   'P 1'
#
loop_
_entity.id
_entity.type
_entity.pdbx_description
1 polymer ?
#
loop_
_entity_poly.entity_id
_entity_poly.type
_entity_poly.pdbx_seq_one_letter_code
_entity_poly.pdbx_strand_id
1 'polypeptide(L)'
;MNFKKVLTPRDTEEIKPGLFIQKTRKGYKQIHPAVWNDKVNYKNLLFGHGFLRSFIWFAILMFIAWSYFHDVETYQEFYEEVSSDPVAFCSNVSLFDLNQNEDSYTISNNDGKDNSKFLPE
;
A
#
# COMPACT_ATOMS: atom_id res chain seq x y z
N MET A 1 -22.16 -1.15 30.49
CA MET A 1 -22.80 -0.88 29.18
C MET A 1 -22.89 -2.18 28.41
N ASN A 2 -24.06 -2.53 27.88
CA ASN A 2 -24.26 -3.81 27.21
C ASN A 2 -24.18 -3.58 25.68
N PHE A 3 -22.97 -3.63 25.12
CA PHE A 3 -22.69 -3.35 23.70
C PHE A 3 -23.56 -4.17 22.74
N LYS A 4 -23.99 -5.36 23.16
CA LYS A 4 -24.88 -6.24 22.39
C LYS A 4 -26.25 -5.59 22.09
N LYS A 5 -26.83 -4.85 23.04
CA LYS A 5 -28.11 -4.13 22.84
C LYS A 5 -28.00 -2.98 21.84
N VAL A 6 -26.82 -2.35 21.72
CA VAL A 6 -26.59 -1.24 20.77
C VAL A 6 -26.42 -1.77 19.34
N LEU A 7 -25.81 -2.94 19.20
CA LEU A 7 -25.51 -3.55 17.90
C LEU A 7 -26.67 -4.36 17.31
N THR A 8 -27.75 -4.56 18.07
CA THR A 8 -28.95 -5.22 17.57
C THR A 8 -29.79 -4.18 16.80
N PRO A 9 -30.08 -4.38 15.50
CA PRO A 9 -30.86 -3.42 14.75
C PRO A 9 -32.29 -3.35 15.28
N ARG A 10 -32.80 -2.13 15.45
CA ARG A 10 -34.18 -1.88 15.89
C ARG A 10 -35.17 -2.27 14.80
N ASP A 11 -36.39 -2.62 15.21
CA ASP A 11 -37.53 -2.93 14.32
C ASP A 11 -37.24 -4.03 13.31
N THR A 12 -36.46 -5.02 13.73
CA THR A 12 -36.07 -6.18 12.92
C THR A 12 -36.79 -7.42 13.41
N GLU A 13 -37.32 -8.21 12.47
CA GLU A 13 -38.02 -9.46 12.72
C GLU A 13 -37.42 -10.59 11.87
N GLU A 14 -37.42 -11.81 12.41
CA GLU A 14 -37.02 -13.02 11.69
C GLU A 14 -38.27 -13.73 11.17
N ILE A 15 -38.46 -13.73 9.84
CA ILE A 15 -39.63 -14.37 9.21
C ILE A 15 -39.39 -15.88 9.06
N LYS A 16 -38.15 -16.25 8.78
CA LYS A 16 -37.68 -17.62 8.54
C LYS A 16 -36.24 -17.72 9.04
N PRO A 17 -35.74 -18.90 9.47
CA PRO A 17 -34.34 -19.07 9.82
C PRO A 17 -33.38 -18.45 8.79
N GLY A 18 -32.66 -17.40 9.21
CA GLY A 18 -31.69 -16.68 8.37
C GLY A 18 -32.27 -15.59 7.44
N LEU A 19 -33.58 -15.35 7.45
CA LEU A 19 -34.25 -14.27 6.72
C LEU A 19 -34.76 -13.20 7.69
N PHE A 20 -34.08 -12.06 7.70
CA PHE A 20 -34.40 -10.93 8.57
C PHE A 20 -34.93 -9.76 7.74
N ILE A 21 -36.01 -9.16 8.23
CA ILE A 21 -36.59 -7.94 7.68
C ILE A 21 -36.53 -6.83 8.70
N GLN A 22 -36.28 -5.62 8.23
CA GLN A 22 -36.41 -4.41 9.03
C GLN A 22 -37.61 -3.61 8.54
N LYS A 23 -38.48 -3.21 9.46
CA LYS A 23 -39.60 -2.31 9.17
C LYS A 23 -39.06 -0.89 9.05
N THR A 24 -39.32 -0.24 7.92
CA THR A 24 -38.96 1.15 7.65
C THR A 24 -40.23 1.95 7.34
N ARG A 25 -40.13 3.29 7.36
CA ARG A 25 -41.27 4.17 7.02
C ARG A 25 -41.82 3.94 5.60
N LYS A 26 -41.04 3.34 4.70
CA LYS A 26 -41.40 3.11 3.29
C LYS A 26 -41.73 1.64 2.98
N GLY A 27 -41.76 0.75 3.98
CA GLY A 27 -42.01 -0.68 3.79
C GLY A 27 -40.96 -1.55 4.48
N TYR A 28 -40.77 -2.78 3.99
CA TYR A 28 -39.84 -3.75 4.56
C TYR A 28 -38.55 -3.79 3.75
N LYS A 29 -37.41 -3.79 4.44
CA LYS A 29 -36.09 -3.98 3.84
C LYS A 29 -35.49 -5.27 4.36
N GLN A 30 -35.01 -6.12 3.47
CA GLN A 30 -34.20 -7.28 3.86
C GLN A 30 -32.87 -6.79 4.43
N ILE A 31 -32.51 -7.29 5.60
CA ILE A 31 -31.24 -6.96 6.24
C ILE A 31 -30.53 -8.22 6.70
N HIS A 32 -29.22 -8.10 6.86
CA HIS A 32 -28.36 -9.15 7.40
C HIS A 32 -27.74 -8.62 8.70
N PRO A 33 -28.43 -8.76 9.85
CA PRO A 33 -27.96 -8.22 11.10
C PRO A 33 -26.63 -8.85 11.50
N ALA A 34 -25.73 -8.04 12.05
CA ALA A 34 -24.47 -8.51 12.63
C ALA A 34 -24.68 -9.15 14.01
N VAL A 35 -25.73 -8.74 14.73
CA VAL A 35 -26.14 -9.31 16.02
C VAL A 35 -27.63 -9.61 15.98
N TRP A 36 -28.01 -10.84 16.32
CA TRP A 36 -29.40 -11.25 16.45
C TRP A 36 -29.55 -12.20 17.64
N ASN A 37 -30.55 -11.96 18.50
CA ASN A 37 -30.86 -12.80 19.66
C ASN A 37 -29.62 -13.11 20.52
N ASP A 38 -28.86 -12.07 20.88
CA ASP A 38 -27.59 -12.11 21.63
C ASP A 38 -26.44 -12.93 21.02
N LYS A 39 -26.62 -13.45 19.80
CA LYS A 39 -25.61 -14.16 19.03
C LYS A 39 -24.98 -13.22 17.99
N VAL A 40 -23.65 -13.22 17.93
CA VAL A 40 -22.88 -12.45 16.95
C VAL A 40 -22.72 -13.30 15.69
N ASN A 41 -23.15 -12.77 14.55
CA ASN A 41 -22.89 -13.38 13.26
C ASN A 41 -21.65 -12.74 12.64
N TYR A 42 -20.48 -13.33 12.93
CA TYR A 42 -19.18 -12.84 12.46
C TYR A 42 -19.09 -12.76 10.94
N LYS A 43 -19.81 -13.61 10.20
CA LYS A 43 -19.84 -13.56 8.73
C LYS A 43 -20.47 -12.25 8.24
N ASN A 44 -21.61 -11.84 8.81
CA ASN A 44 -22.26 -10.58 8.43
C ASN A 44 -21.51 -9.35 8.93
N LEU A 45 -20.77 -9.47 10.05
CA LEU A 45 -19.96 -8.39 10.60
C LEU A 45 -18.72 -8.10 9.75
N LEU A 46 -17.96 -9.14 9.40
CA LEU A 46 -16.68 -9.02 8.67
C LEU A 46 -16.89 -8.89 7.15
N PHE A 47 -17.95 -9.45 6.59
CA PHE A 47 -18.29 -9.30 5.16
C PHE A 47 -19.40 -8.27 4.91
N GLY A 48 -19.71 -7.43 5.91
CA GLY A 48 -20.67 -6.36 5.76
C GLY A 48 -20.24 -5.34 4.70
N HIS A 49 -21.20 -4.78 3.98
CA HIS A 49 -20.98 -3.84 2.86
C HIS A 49 -20.10 -2.62 3.20
N GLY A 50 -20.01 -2.23 4.48
CA GLY A 50 -19.15 -1.12 4.95
C GLY A 50 -17.79 -1.53 5.50
N PHE A 51 -17.57 -2.81 5.82
CA PHE A 51 -16.34 -3.28 6.46
C PHE A 51 -15.17 -3.25 5.48
N LEU A 52 -15.34 -3.85 4.28
CA LEU A 52 -14.26 -3.93 3.29
C LEU A 52 -13.77 -2.54 2.86
N ARG A 53 -14.70 -1.58 2.68
CA ARG A 53 -14.37 -0.20 2.35
C ARG A 53 -13.58 0.50 3.45
N SER A 54 -13.97 0.31 4.72
CA SER A 54 -13.22 0.88 5.86
C SER A 54 -11.86 0.21 6.03
N PHE A 55 -11.79 -1.11 5.85
CA PHE A 55 -10.56 -1.87 5.96
C PHE A 55 -9.53 -1.45 4.91
N ILE A 56 -9.94 -1.30 3.64
CA ILE A 56 -9.06 -0.81 2.57
C ILE A 56 -8.55 0.60 2.89
N TRP A 57 -9.41 1.50 3.36
CA TRP A 57 -9.00 2.84 3.78
C TRP A 57 -7.99 2.83 4.92
N PHE A 58 -8.22 1.99 5.93
CA PHE A 58 -7.31 1.81 7.05
C PHE A 58 -5.96 1.22 6.60
N ALA A 59 -5.98 0.25 5.69
CA ALA A 59 -4.78 -0.34 5.12
C ALA A 59 -3.95 0.69 4.32
N ILE A 60 -4.61 1.55 3.54
CA ILE A 60 -3.94 2.65 2.83
C ILE A 60 -3.29 3.63 3.82
N LEU A 61 -4.00 4.03 4.88
CA LEU A 61 -3.44 4.91 5.91
C LEU A 61 -2.23 4.28 6.63
N MET A 62 -2.31 3.00 6.95
CA MET A 62 -1.18 2.25 7.53
C MET A 62 -0.01 2.17 6.55
N PHE A 63 -0.26 1.93 5.27
CA PHE A 63 0.77 1.90 4.25
C PHE A 63 1.48 3.24 4.10
N ILE A 64 0.74 4.35 4.08
CA ILE A 64 1.32 5.71 4.00
C ILE A 64 2.16 6.00 5.26
N ALA A 65 1.64 5.67 6.45
CA ALA A 65 2.37 5.87 7.69
C ALA A 65 3.67 5.05 7.71
N TRP A 66 3.61 3.77 7.32
CA TRP A 66 4.77 2.89 7.25
C TRP A 66 5.80 3.39 6.22
N SER A 67 5.36 3.77 5.01
CA SER A 67 6.23 4.35 3.98
C SER A 67 6.93 5.60 4.49
N TYR A 68 6.21 6.49 5.18
CA TYR A 68 6.81 7.70 5.73
C TYR A 68 7.92 7.41 6.75
N PHE A 69 7.71 6.47 7.66
CA PHE A 69 8.75 6.09 8.63
C PHE A 69 9.97 5.49 7.95
N HIS A 70 9.76 4.61 6.97
CA HIS A 70 10.86 3.93 6.28
C HIS A 70 11.67 4.88 5.38
N ASP A 71 11.00 5.82 4.71
CA ASP A 71 11.68 6.85 3.90
C ASP A 71 12.50 7.77 4.80
N VAL A 72 11.93 8.27 5.91
CA VAL A 72 12.64 9.17 6.84
C VAL A 72 13.87 8.50 7.44
N GLU A 73 13.80 7.23 7.82
CA GLU A 73 14.93 6.46 8.32
C GLU A 73 16.06 6.39 7.27
N THR A 74 15.72 6.04 6.03
CA THR A 74 16.70 5.99 4.92
C THR A 74 17.36 7.34 4.67
N TYR A 75 16.60 8.44 4.73
CA TYR A 75 17.16 9.78 4.60
C TYR A 75 18.09 10.13 5.77
N GLN A 76 17.73 9.76 7.01
CA GLN A 76 18.56 10.02 8.17
C GLN A 76 19.90 9.28 8.10
N GLU A 77 19.87 7.99 7.77
CA GLU A 77 21.09 7.17 7.59
C GLU A 77 22.01 7.78 6.53
N PHE A 78 21.45 8.19 5.39
CA PHE A 78 22.21 8.87 4.34
C PHE A 78 22.90 10.15 4.84
N TYR A 79 22.18 11.02 5.56
CA TYR A 79 22.77 12.26 6.07
C TYR A 79 23.82 11.98 7.14
N GLU A 80 23.62 10.97 7.98
CA GLU A 80 24.60 10.56 8.98
C GLU A 80 25.89 10.02 8.33
N GLU A 81 25.77 9.19 7.29
CA GLU A 81 26.91 8.69 6.53
C GLU A 81 27.67 9.82 5.81
N VAL A 82 26.96 10.71 5.10
CA VAL A 82 27.59 11.81 4.35
C VAL A 82 28.20 12.86 5.28
N SER A 83 27.58 13.14 6.42
CA SER A 83 28.10 14.13 7.37
C SER A 83 29.26 13.63 8.22
N SER A 84 29.33 12.32 8.49
CA SER A 84 30.39 11.72 9.29
C SER A 84 31.72 11.60 8.53
N ASP A 85 31.69 11.20 7.25
CA ASP A 85 32.88 11.18 6.39
C ASP A 85 32.55 11.51 4.92
N PRO A 86 32.47 12.80 4.56
CA PRO A 86 32.13 13.22 3.20
C PRO A 86 33.20 12.84 2.16
N VAL A 87 34.46 12.67 2.58
CA VAL A 87 35.57 12.33 1.66
C VAL A 87 35.51 10.85 1.29
N ALA A 88 35.27 9.97 2.26
CA ALA A 88 35.07 8.55 2.01
C ALA A 88 33.85 8.30 1.13
N PHE A 89 32.72 8.97 1.40
CA PHE A 89 31.51 8.86 0.58
C PHE A 89 31.76 9.25 -0.89
N CYS A 90 32.37 10.42 -1.12
CA CYS A 90 32.71 10.88 -2.48
C CYS A 90 33.67 9.92 -3.20
N SER A 91 34.63 9.32 -2.49
CA SER A 91 35.56 8.36 -3.08
C SER A 91 34.86 7.05 -3.50
N ASN A 92 33.91 6.56 -2.71
CA ASN A 92 33.13 5.35 -3.01
C ASN A 92 32.16 5.55 -4.19
N VAL A 93 31.49 6.72 -4.26
CA VAL A 93 30.63 7.07 -5.40
C VAL A 93 31.43 7.16 -6.69
N SER A 94 32.63 7.77 -6.66
CA SER A 94 33.49 7.88 -7.83
C SER A 94 34.04 6.54 -8.33
N LEU A 95 34.23 5.56 -7.44
CA LEU A 95 34.63 4.19 -7.79
C LEU A 95 33.49 3.39 -8.45
N PHE A 96 32.24 3.62 -8.03
CA PHE A 96 31.08 2.99 -8.64
C PHE A 96 30.88 3.44 -10.10
N ASP A 97 31.07 4.74 -10.36
CA ASP A 97 31.01 5.31 -11.72
C ASP A 97 32.14 4.78 -12.64
N LEU A 98 33.32 4.51 -12.08
CA LEU A 98 34.44 3.90 -12.83
C LEU A 98 34.18 2.43 -13.16
N ASN A 99 33.63 1.64 -12.24
CA ASN A 99 33.28 0.24 -12.49
C ASN A 99 32.10 0.08 -13.46
N GLN A 100 31.13 1.00 -13.45
CA GLN A 100 30.02 0.94 -14.40
C GLN A 100 30.44 1.28 -15.84
N ASN A 101 31.47 2.12 -15.99
CA ASN A 101 32.12 2.32 -17.28
C ASN A 101 32.93 1.09 -17.70
N GLU A 102 33.54 0.35 -16.76
CA GLU A 102 34.26 -0.90 -17.05
C GLU A 102 33.41 -2.06 -17.59
N ASP A 103 32.15 -2.13 -17.18
CA ASP A 103 31.21 -3.16 -17.67
C ASP A 103 30.40 -2.73 -18.91
N SER A 104 30.57 -1.49 -19.42
CA SER A 104 29.80 -0.94 -20.55
C SER A 104 30.53 -0.96 -21.91
N TYR A 105 31.76 -1.46 -22.03
CA TYR A 105 32.45 -1.60 -23.33
C TYR A 105 32.25 -2.95 -24.02
N THR A 106 31.04 -3.50 -23.97
CA THR A 106 30.63 -4.54 -24.94
C THR A 106 29.24 -4.26 -25.48
N ILE A 107 29.07 -3.08 -26.10
CA ILE A 107 27.93 -2.82 -26.99
C ILE A 107 28.48 -2.25 -28.32
N SER A 108 28.62 -3.17 -29.28
CA SER A 108 28.53 -3.04 -30.74
C SER A 108 28.83 -1.68 -31.40
N ASN A 109 30.00 -1.57 -32.03
CA ASN A 109 30.18 -0.74 -33.23
C ASN A 109 30.36 -1.66 -34.46
N ASN A 110 29.24 -2.22 -34.93
CA ASN A 110 29.11 -2.63 -36.33
C ASN A 110 28.36 -1.50 -37.03
N ASP A 111 29.08 -0.49 -37.50
CA ASP A 111 28.64 0.33 -38.62
C ASP A 111 29.86 0.70 -39.45
N GLY A 112 30.10 -0.13 -40.46
CA GLY A 112 30.94 0.25 -41.57
C GLY A 112 30.19 1.25 -42.44
N LYS A 113 30.73 2.46 -42.57
CA LYS A 113 30.79 3.16 -43.87
C LYS A 113 31.62 4.43 -43.82
N ASP A 114 32.68 4.37 -44.63
CA ASP A 114 33.14 5.40 -45.56
C ASP A 114 33.55 6.81 -45.06
N ASN A 115 34.86 7.03 -45.23
CA ASN A 115 35.47 8.17 -45.92
C ASN A 115 35.36 9.56 -45.29
N SER A 116 36.47 10.07 -44.76
CA SER A 116 37.45 10.79 -45.59
C SER A 116 38.54 11.48 -44.77
N LYS A 117 39.78 11.15 -45.13
CA LYS A 117 41.02 11.96 -45.10
C LYS A 117 41.15 13.08 -44.07
N PHE A 118 42.03 12.85 -43.10
CA PHE A 118 42.98 13.87 -42.64
C PHE A 118 44.33 13.18 -42.39
N LEU A 119 45.36 13.58 -43.14
CA LEU A 119 46.76 13.51 -42.75
C LEU A 119 47.43 14.79 -43.29
N PRO A 120 48.54 15.22 -42.66
CA PRO A 120 48.78 16.61 -42.31
C PRO A 120 49.96 17.20 -43.09
N GLU A 121 50.01 18.53 -43.14
CA GLU A 121 51.18 19.38 -42.87
C GLU A 121 50.74 20.85 -42.88
#